data_AF-A0A7C0UTR7-F1
#
_entry.id   AF-A0A7C0UTR7-F1
#
_cell.length_a   1.000
_cell.length_b   1.000
_cell.length_c   1.000
_cell.angle_alpha   90.00
_cell.angle_beta   90.00
_cell.angle_gamma   90.00
#
_symmetry.space_group_name_H-M   'P 1'
#
loop_
_entity.id
_entity.type
_entity.pdbx_description
1 polymer ?
#
loop_
_entity_poly.entity_id
_entity_poly.type
_entity_poly.pdbx_seq_one_letter_code
_entity_poly.pdbx_strand_id
1 'polypeptide(L)'
;MMKMKGKFAVFAVILLFMGSASIAGVDNTRIETSEGTDYLSIPLHFSFSMPSVYENDNFSAIDVKEADEILSMPSYPSMPYKSEVLTFPFGTKIESIDVKVDNIQTMHIGKKIIPAAEPVRADMSNAKLI
;
A
#
# COMPACT_ATOMS: atom_id res chain seq x y z
N MET A 1 -13.45 -62.94 36.56
CA MET A 1 -12.28 -63.11 35.68
C MET A 1 -12.78 -63.30 34.25
N MET A 2 -12.94 -62.22 33.49
CA MET A 2 -13.64 -62.21 32.19
C MET A 2 -12.60 -62.13 31.05
N LYS A 3 -12.59 -63.12 30.16
CA LYS A 3 -11.67 -63.24 29.02
C LYS A 3 -11.91 -62.10 28.01
N MET A 4 -11.18 -61.00 28.15
CA MET A 4 -11.27 -59.83 27.27
C MET A 4 -10.19 -59.85 26.17
N LYS A 5 -10.09 -60.94 25.40
CA LYS A 5 -9.06 -61.09 24.36
C LYS A 5 -9.54 -60.70 22.95
N GLY A 6 -10.84 -60.75 22.67
CA GLY A 6 -11.40 -60.36 21.36
C GLY A 6 -11.69 -58.86 21.21
N LYS A 7 -12.03 -58.15 22.30
CA LYS A 7 -12.40 -56.72 22.27
C LYS A 7 -11.18 -55.80 22.07
N PHE A 8 -10.02 -56.21 22.58
CA PHE A 8 -8.76 -55.49 22.39
C PHE A 8 -8.25 -55.57 20.95
N ALA A 9 -8.43 -56.71 20.27
CA ALA A 9 -8.05 -56.87 18.87
C ALA A 9 -8.88 -55.97 17.95
N VAL A 10 -10.19 -55.84 18.21
CA VAL A 10 -11.08 -54.94 17.46
C VAL A 10 -10.67 -53.47 17.67
N PHE A 11 -10.34 -53.08 18.91
CA PHE A 11 -9.83 -51.74 19.20
C PHE A 11 -8.51 -51.42 18.49
N ALA A 12 -7.61 -52.41 18.40
CA ALA A 12 -6.34 -52.25 17.70
C ALA A 12 -6.52 -52.08 16.18
N VAL A 13 -7.49 -52.76 15.56
CA VAL A 13 -7.80 -52.62 14.13
C VAL A 13 -8.40 -51.24 13.83
N ILE A 14 -9.28 -50.72 14.70
CA ILE A 14 -9.86 -49.37 14.54
C ILE A 14 -8.78 -48.28 14.64
N LEU A 15 -7.83 -48.41 15.58
CA LEU A 15 -6.70 -47.49 15.70
C LEU A 15 -5.76 -47.54 14.49
N LEU A 16 -5.59 -48.71 13.87
CA LEU A 16 -4.76 -48.87 12.68
C LEU A 16 -5.37 -48.17 11.44
N PHE A 17 -6.70 -48.17 11.30
CA PHE A 17 -7.40 -47.49 10.20
C PHE A 17 -7.48 -45.96 10.38
N MET A 18 -7.43 -45.45 11.62
CA MET A 18 -7.38 -44.00 11.87
C MET A 18 -5.99 -43.39 11.63
N GLY A 19 -4.94 -44.20 11.57
CA GLY A 19 -3.55 -43.75 11.37
C GLY A 19 -3.14 -43.42 9.93
N SER A 20 -3.98 -43.73 8.93
CA SER A 20 -3.65 -43.51 7.50
C SER A 20 -4.33 -42.28 6.87
N ALA A 21 -4.98 -41.43 7.67
CA ALA A 21 -5.44 -40.12 7.19
C ALA A 21 -4.24 -39.18 7.08
N SER A 22 -3.50 -39.33 5.98
CA SER A 22 -2.49 -38.39 5.52
C SER A 22 -3.08 -36.99 5.51
N ILE A 23 -2.40 -36.03 6.14
CA ILE A 23 -2.76 -34.63 6.17
C ILE A 23 -2.70 -34.08 4.72
N ALA A 24 -3.85 -34.03 4.04
CA ALA A 24 -4.00 -33.17 2.88
C ALA A 24 -4.28 -31.78 3.44
N GLY A 25 -3.38 -30.83 3.16
CA GLY A 25 -3.42 -29.48 3.71
C GLY A 25 -4.80 -28.84 3.53
N VAL A 26 -5.51 -28.64 4.64
CA VAL A 26 -6.59 -27.68 4.73
C VAL A 26 -5.92 -26.39 5.18
N ASP A 27 -5.72 -25.51 4.21
CA ASP A 27 -5.37 -24.13 4.43
C ASP A 27 -6.47 -23.49 5.29
N ASN A 28 -6.09 -22.96 6.46
CA ASN A 28 -7.01 -22.27 7.36
C ASN A 28 -7.17 -20.82 6.91
N THR A 29 -7.59 -20.63 5.67
CA THR A 29 -8.05 -19.33 5.20
C THR A 29 -9.55 -19.28 5.42
N ARG A 30 -9.98 -18.48 6.41
CA ARG A 30 -11.36 -17.99 6.50
C ARG A 30 -11.73 -17.41 5.15
N ILE A 31 -12.46 -18.17 4.35
CA ILE A 31 -13.21 -17.60 3.23
C ILE A 31 -14.45 -17.00 3.87
N GLU A 32 -14.38 -15.70 4.16
CA GLU A 32 -15.60 -14.90 4.20
C GLU A 32 -16.14 -14.93 2.79
N THR A 33 -17.22 -15.70 2.58
CA THR A 33 -18.00 -15.64 1.35
C THR A 33 -18.65 -14.25 1.28
N SER A 34 -17.91 -13.28 0.77
CA SER A 34 -18.49 -12.08 0.21
C SER A 34 -18.94 -12.44 -1.20
N GLU A 35 -20.23 -12.30 -1.50
CA GLU A 35 -20.75 -12.41 -2.87
C GLU A 35 -20.30 -11.20 -3.71
N GLY A 36 -19.00 -11.09 -3.94
CA GLY A 36 -18.38 -10.14 -4.85
C GLY A 36 -17.45 -10.90 -5.77
N THR A 37 -17.56 -10.67 -7.07
CA THR A 37 -16.58 -11.14 -8.06
C THR A 37 -15.15 -10.92 -7.53
N ASP A 38 -14.39 -12.00 -7.33
CA ASP A 38 -13.00 -11.97 -6.84
C ASP A 38 -12.11 -11.24 -7.86
N TYR A 39 -11.95 -9.93 -7.70
CA TYR A 39 -10.95 -9.16 -8.42
C TYR A 39 -9.61 -9.28 -7.69
N LEU A 40 -8.56 -9.59 -8.44
CA LEU A 40 -7.17 -9.49 -7.96
C LEU A 40 -6.90 -8.05 -7.50
N SER A 41 -6.70 -7.86 -6.20
CA SER A 41 -6.43 -6.56 -5.58
C SER A 41 -4.99 -6.52 -5.09
N ILE A 42 -4.28 -5.42 -5.40
CA ILE A 42 -2.90 -5.20 -4.95
C ILE A 42 -2.92 -4.13 -3.86
N PRO A 43 -2.74 -4.50 -2.57
CA PRO A 43 -2.69 -3.51 -1.50
C PRO A 43 -1.35 -2.77 -1.55
N LEU A 44 -1.41 -1.44 -1.57
CA LEU A 44 -0.25 -0.57 -1.41
C LEU A 44 -0.39 0.22 -0.11
N HIS A 45 0.71 0.31 0.65
CA HIS A 45 0.76 1.05 1.90
C HIS A 45 1.83 2.13 1.81
N PHE A 46 1.42 3.37 2.10
CA PHE A 46 2.31 4.51 2.19
C PHE A 46 2.31 5.03 3.61
N SER A 47 3.48 5.36 4.13
CA SER A 47 3.65 5.96 5.45
C SER A 47 4.59 7.14 5.30
N PHE A 48 4.18 8.27 5.85
CA PHE A 48 4.89 9.53 5.75
C PHE A 48 5.30 9.99 7.14
N SER A 49 6.54 10.45 7.25
CA SER A 49 7.03 11.16 8.42
C SER A 49 6.38 12.55 8.53
N MET A 50 6.52 13.17 9.71
CA MET A 50 6.04 14.55 9.89
C MET A 50 6.75 15.48 8.91
N PRO A 51 6.02 16.33 8.16
CA PRO A 51 6.63 17.27 7.23
C PRO A 51 7.54 18.27 7.95
N SER A 52 8.67 18.59 7.33
CA SER A 52 9.51 19.70 7.73
C SER A 52 9.19 20.94 6.90
N VAL A 53 9.22 22.11 7.54
CA VAL A 53 8.93 23.40 6.89
C VAL A 53 10.18 24.26 6.98
N TYR A 54 10.70 24.65 5.82
CA TYR A 54 11.83 25.58 5.72
C TYR A 54 11.30 26.93 5.29
N GLU A 55 11.68 28.00 5.99
CA GLU A 55 11.31 29.35 5.62
C GLU A 55 12.51 30.07 5.02
N ASN A 56 12.32 30.69 3.84
CA ASN A 56 13.21 31.71 3.31
C ASN A 56 12.55 33.09 3.49
N ASP A 57 13.16 34.17 2.99
CA ASP A 57 12.68 35.53 3.26
C ASP A 57 11.21 35.74 2.86
N ASN A 58 10.76 35.17 1.73
CA ASN A 58 9.44 35.44 1.14
C ASN A 58 8.46 34.25 1.14
N PHE A 59 8.96 33.02 1.25
CA PHE A 59 8.20 31.79 1.05
C PHE A 59 8.58 30.70 2.04
N SER A 60 7.71 29.69 2.14
CA SER A 60 7.97 28.43 2.82
C SER A 60 8.15 27.30 1.80
N ALA A 61 9.01 26.33 2.10
CA ALA A 61 9.13 25.07 1.40
C ALA A 61 8.74 23.93 2.35
N ILE A 62 8.02 22.94 1.83
CA ILE A 62 7.61 21.75 2.57
C ILE A 62 8.41 20.57 2.05
N ASP A 63 8.97 19.79 2.97
CA ASP A 63 9.72 18.58 2.66
C ASP A 63 9.21 17.42 3.50
N VAL A 64 9.07 16.26 2.87
CA VAL A 64 8.64 15.02 3.50
C VAL A 64 9.59 13.93 3.04
N LYS A 65 10.26 13.30 3.99
CA LYS A 65 11.37 12.37 3.73
C LYS A 65 11.05 11.26 2.72
N GLU A 66 9.81 10.75 2.73
CA GLU A 66 9.38 9.65 1.86
C GLU A 66 8.81 10.10 0.50
N ALA A 67 8.76 11.41 0.25
CA ALA A 67 8.16 12.04 -0.93
C ALA A 67 9.24 12.78 -1.74
N ASP A 68 9.95 12.02 -2.56
CA ASP A 68 11.14 12.49 -3.30
C ASP A 68 10.81 13.34 -4.55
N GLU A 69 9.53 13.50 -4.87
CA GLU A 69 9.09 14.25 -6.05
C GLU A 69 8.37 15.55 -5.64
N ILE A 70 8.52 16.59 -6.47
CA ILE A 70 7.86 17.88 -6.26
C ILE A 70 6.85 18.14 -7.36
N LEU A 71 5.59 18.32 -6.96
CA LEU A 71 4.50 18.67 -7.86
C LEU A 71 4.77 20.05 -8.46
N SER A 72 5.16 20.05 -9.74
CA SER A 72 5.67 21.23 -10.43
C SER A 72 4.69 21.69 -11.51
N MET A 73 3.50 22.12 -11.08
CA MET A 73 2.52 22.73 -11.98
C MET A 73 2.66 24.26 -11.94
N PRO A 74 2.90 24.94 -13.09
CA PRO A 74 3.21 26.37 -13.09
C PRO A 74 2.16 27.20 -12.37
N SER A 75 2.60 28.14 -11.52
CA SER A 75 1.74 28.98 -10.67
C SER A 75 0.99 28.29 -9.53
N TYR A 76 1.18 26.98 -9.32
CA TYR A 76 0.69 26.26 -8.14
C TYR A 76 1.79 26.09 -7.10
N PRO A 77 1.46 25.89 -5.81
CA PRO A 77 2.44 25.56 -4.79
C PRO A 77 3.25 24.31 -5.16
N SER A 78 4.56 24.39 -4.96
CA SER A 78 5.44 23.22 -5.05
C SER A 78 5.18 22.32 -3.84
N MET A 79 4.59 21.15 -4.08
CA MET A 79 4.20 20.21 -3.02
C MET A 79 4.93 18.88 -3.16
N PRO A 80 5.49 18.32 -2.08
CA PRO A 80 6.10 17.00 -2.15
C PRO A 80 5.04 15.92 -2.35
N TYR A 81 5.34 14.93 -3.18
CA TYR A 81 4.54 13.73 -3.37
C TYR A 81 5.43 12.51 -3.64
N LYS A 82 4.83 11.32 -3.59
CA LYS A 82 5.48 10.05 -3.91
C LYS A 82 4.70 9.37 -5.03
N SER A 83 5.38 8.87 -6.05
CA SER A 83 4.79 7.95 -7.02
C SER A 83 5.30 6.52 -6.82
N GLU A 84 4.48 5.55 -7.24
CA GLU A 84 4.84 4.14 -7.31
C GLU A 84 4.42 3.61 -8.68
N VAL A 85 5.31 2.91 -9.37
CA VAL A 85 5.07 2.39 -10.72
C VAL A 85 4.75 0.91 -10.65
N LEU A 86 3.52 0.55 -11.03
CA LEU A 86 3.08 -0.84 -11.15
C LEU A 86 3.14 -1.30 -12.61
N THR A 87 3.71 -2.47 -12.85
CA THR A 87 3.79 -3.09 -14.18
C THR A 87 2.82 -4.25 -14.29
N PHE A 88 1.99 -4.25 -15.33
CA PHE A 88 1.00 -5.29 -15.57
C PHE A 88 1.18 -5.93 -16.96
N PRO A 89 0.79 -7.21 -17.14
CA PRO A 89 0.71 -7.82 -18.45
C PRO A 89 -0.22 -7.05 -19.40
N PHE A 90 0.00 -7.22 -20.70
CA PHE A 90 -0.90 -6.66 -21.70
C PHE A 90 -2.32 -7.23 -21.55
N GLY A 91 -3.32 -6.36 -21.68
CA GLY A 91 -4.73 -6.72 -21.54
C GLY A 91 -5.27 -6.63 -20.11
N THR A 92 -4.43 -6.33 -19.10
CA THR A 92 -4.91 -6.02 -17.75
C THR A 92 -5.70 -4.71 -17.76
N LYS A 93 -6.89 -4.74 -17.17
CA LYS A 93 -7.74 -3.57 -16.94
C LYS A 93 -7.82 -3.30 -15.43
N ILE A 94 -7.58 -2.05 -15.04
CA ILE A 94 -7.75 -1.59 -13.67
C ILE A 94 -9.20 -1.13 -13.54
N GLU A 95 -10.00 -1.82 -12.73
CA GLU A 95 -11.42 -1.50 -12.53
C GLU A 95 -11.61 -0.38 -11.50
N SER A 96 -10.82 -0.37 -10.41
CA SER A 96 -10.88 0.66 -9.38
C SER A 96 -9.52 0.93 -8.74
N ILE A 97 -9.39 2.10 -8.14
CA ILE A 97 -8.32 2.46 -7.20
C ILE A 97 -9.01 3.03 -5.97
N ASP A 98 -8.90 2.32 -4.85
CA ASP A 98 -9.54 2.70 -3.59
C ASP A 98 -8.48 3.21 -2.62
N VAL A 99 -8.60 4.47 -2.20
CA VAL A 99 -7.63 5.13 -1.29
C VAL A 99 -8.27 5.32 0.08
N LYS A 100 -7.62 4.77 1.11
CA LYS A 100 -7.96 5.02 2.52
C LYS A 100 -6.86 5.88 3.13
N VAL A 101 -7.26 6.96 3.80
CA VAL A 101 -6.35 7.90 4.44
C VAL A 101 -6.59 7.87 5.94
N ASP A 102 -5.53 7.70 6.70
CA ASP A 102 -5.54 7.72 8.16
C ASP A 102 -4.64 8.86 8.68
N ASN A 103 -4.83 9.26 9.94
CA ASN A 103 -3.98 10.23 10.65
C ASN A 103 -3.85 11.60 9.96
N ILE A 104 -4.97 12.17 9.50
CA ILE A 104 -5.02 13.51 8.92
C ILE A 104 -4.63 14.55 9.98
N GLN A 105 -3.67 15.41 9.64
CA GLN A 105 -3.17 16.48 10.50
C GLN A 105 -3.24 17.82 9.78
N THR A 106 -3.47 18.89 10.55
CA THR A 106 -3.50 20.27 10.05
C THR A 106 -2.32 21.03 10.66
N MET A 107 -1.51 21.66 9.82
CA MET A 107 -0.37 22.48 10.23
C MET A 107 -0.59 23.92 9.77
N HIS A 108 -0.30 24.89 10.64
CA HIS A 108 -0.28 26.30 10.28
C HIS A 108 1.09 26.69 9.74
N ILE A 109 1.12 27.36 8.58
CA ILE A 109 2.34 27.84 7.92
C ILE A 109 2.31 29.37 7.90
N GLY A 110 3.42 30.01 8.28
CA GLY A 110 3.49 31.47 8.43
C GLY A 110 3.55 32.23 7.10
N LYS A 111 4.05 31.61 6.04
CA LYS A 111 4.21 32.21 4.71
C LYS A 111 3.54 31.35 3.63
N LYS A 112 3.40 31.93 2.43
CA LYS A 112 2.94 31.17 1.26
C LYS A 112 4.00 30.14 0.86
N ILE A 113 3.55 28.98 0.40
CA ILE A 113 4.43 27.95 -0.15
C ILE A 113 5.01 28.45 -1.47
N ILE A 114 6.28 28.14 -1.72
CA ILE A 114 6.97 28.53 -2.96
C ILE A 114 6.21 28.00 -4.20
N PRO A 115 5.88 28.85 -5.18
CA PRO A 115 5.23 28.40 -6.40
C PRO A 115 6.21 27.60 -7.26
N ALA A 116 5.70 26.62 -8.01
CA ALA A 116 6.49 25.89 -8.98
C ALA A 116 6.97 26.80 -10.09
N ALA A 117 8.21 26.56 -10.55
CA ALA A 117 8.83 27.33 -11.61
C ALA A 117 8.05 27.21 -12.93
N GLU A 118 8.06 28.28 -13.71
CA GLU A 118 7.53 28.23 -15.08
C GLU A 118 8.48 27.42 -15.98
N PRO A 119 7.93 26.69 -16.96
CA PRO A 119 8.75 25.93 -17.90
C PRO A 119 9.64 26.86 -18.70
N VAL A 120 10.93 26.58 -18.68
CA VAL A 120 11.93 27.31 -19.44
C VAL A 120 12.15 26.58 -20.77
N ARG A 121 12.23 27.32 -21.87
CA ARG A 121 12.60 26.78 -23.19
C ARG A 121 14.01 26.20 -23.11
N ALA A 122 14.28 25.19 -23.94
CA ALA A 122 15.60 24.57 -23.99
C ALA A 122 16.74 25.56 -24.32
N ASP A 123 16.42 26.65 -25.01
CA ASP A 123 17.34 27.76 -25.33
C ASP A 123 17.47 28.81 -24.21
N MET A 124 16.79 28.62 -23.08
CA MET A 124 16.74 29.51 -21.92
C MET A 124 16.25 30.94 -22.21
N SER A 125 15.64 31.19 -23.37
CA SER A 125 15.26 32.54 -23.80
C SER A 125 14.19 33.20 -22.92
N ASN A 126 13.38 32.42 -22.20
CA ASN A 126 12.37 32.89 -21.25
C ASN A 126 12.73 32.64 -19.78
N ALA A 127 13.99 32.33 -19.47
CA ALA A 127 14.42 32.12 -18.09
C ALA A 127 14.32 33.43 -17.30
N LYS A 128 13.51 33.45 -16.25
CA LYS A 128 13.48 34.54 -15.27
C LYS A 128 14.24 34.09 -14.03
N LEU A 129 15.42 34.67 -13.81
CA LEU A 129 16.17 34.46 -12.58
C LEU A 129 15.39 35.14 -11.43
N ILE A 130 14.97 34.33 -10.46
CA ILE A 130 14.34 34.76 -9.20
C ILE A 130 15.37 34.77 -8.09
#